data_AF-A0AAV0WCJ3-F1
#
_entry.id   AF-A0AAV0WCJ3-F1
#
_cell.length_a   1.000
_cell.length_b   1.000
_cell.length_c   1.000
_cell.angle_alpha   90.00
_cell.angle_beta   90.00
_cell.angle_gamma   90.00
#
_symmetry.space_group_name_H-M   'P 1'
#
loop_
_entity.id
_entity.type
_entity.pdbx_description
1 polymer ?
#
loop_
_entity_poly.entity_id
_entity_poly.type
_entity_poly.pdbx_seq_one_letter_code
_entity_poly.pdbx_strand_id
1 'polypeptide(L)'
;MKWKTKVYLIMLANDPPHDYGPLSQALRLVPLSVRRDNFDITFIQRLIEGQVDAPRLLGELSFRIPSNTRLQCNFYIPTNKSNFSRNAPLIRMMHNANNHIDY
;
A
#
# COMPACT_ATOMS: atom_id res chain seq x y z
N MET A 1 32.86 -20.30 -3.68
CA MET A 1 32.01 -19.09 -3.56
C MET A 1 30.70 -19.39 -2.80
N LYS A 2 30.78 -20.00 -1.60
CA LYS A 2 29.61 -20.30 -0.73
C LYS A 2 29.70 -19.68 0.67
N TRP A 3 30.88 -19.17 1.04
CA TRP A 3 31.16 -18.68 2.39
C TRP A 3 30.74 -17.22 2.60
N LYS A 4 30.85 -16.36 1.58
CA LYS A 4 30.47 -14.94 1.66
C LYS A 4 28.98 -14.76 1.97
N THR A 5 28.10 -15.54 1.32
CA THR A 5 26.64 -15.46 1.52
C THR A 5 26.20 -15.84 2.93
N LYS A 6 26.90 -16.78 3.58
CA LYS A 6 26.59 -17.22 4.95
C LYS A 6 26.93 -16.13 5.98
N VAL A 7 27.99 -15.34 5.75
CA VAL A 7 28.40 -14.24 6.64
C VAL A 7 27.42 -13.07 6.58
N TYR A 8 26.94 -12.69 5.38
CA TYR A 8 25.95 -11.61 5.23
C TYR A 8 24.63 -11.93 5.93
N LEU A 9 24.16 -13.18 5.86
CA LEU A 9 22.93 -13.60 6.55
C LEU A 9 23.07 -13.61 8.08
N ILE A 10 24.27 -13.88 8.60
CA ILE A 10 24.55 -13.84 10.05
C ILE A 10 24.66 -12.40 10.56
N MET A 11 25.25 -11.49 9.77
CA MET A 11 25.29 -10.06 10.13
C MET A 11 23.89 -9.45 10.20
N LEU A 12 23.03 -9.72 9.20
CA LEU A 12 21.64 -9.25 9.21
C LEU A 12 20.78 -9.83 10.34
N ALA A 13 21.16 -10.98 10.90
CA ALA A 13 20.42 -11.64 11.97
C ALA A 13 20.78 -11.12 13.38
N ASN A 14 21.92 -10.43 13.54
CA ASN A 14 22.46 -10.03 14.85
C ASN A 14 22.37 -8.53 15.14
N ASP A 15 21.97 -7.70 14.17
CA ASP A 15 21.70 -6.30 14.45
C ASP A 15 20.35 -6.17 15.17
N PRO A 16 20.30 -5.59 16.39
CA PRO A 16 19.03 -5.32 17.04
C PRO A 16 18.21 -4.39 16.12
N PRO A 17 16.88 -4.55 16.07
CA PRO A 17 16.04 -3.69 15.26
C PRO A 17 16.36 -2.23 15.55
N HIS A 18 16.88 -1.52 14.53
CA HIS A 18 17.26 -0.12 14.71
C HIS A 18 16.00 0.69 15.03
N ASP A 19 15.98 1.32 16.19
CA ASP A 19 14.94 2.28 16.54
C ASP A 19 15.18 3.60 15.80
N TYR A 20 14.43 3.81 14.73
CA TYR A 20 14.44 5.04 13.94
C TYR A 20 13.60 6.16 14.58
N GLY A 21 12.92 5.91 15.71
CA GLY A 21 12.07 6.87 16.41
C GLY A 21 12.77 8.22 16.67
N PRO A 22 13.92 8.26 17.36
CA PRO A 22 14.61 9.51 17.66
C PRO A 22 15.02 10.29 16.41
N LEU A 23 15.51 9.60 15.37
CA LEU A 23 15.92 10.23 14.12
C LEU A 23 14.71 10.79 13.36
N SER A 24 13.61 10.05 13.33
CA SER A 24 12.37 10.50 12.70
C SER A 24 11.81 11.75 13.37
N GLN A 25 11.90 11.85 14.70
CA GLN A 25 11.49 13.03 15.45
C GLN A 25 12.41 14.22 15.18
N ALA A 26 13.73 14.02 15.24
CA ALA A 26 14.71 15.07 14.97
C ALA A 26 14.56 15.67 13.57
N LEU A 27 14.31 14.83 12.57
CA LEU A 27 14.12 15.23 11.18
C LEU A 27 12.67 15.57 10.82
N ARG A 28 11.73 15.47 11.79
CA ARG A 28 10.28 15.66 11.59
C ARG A 28 9.73 14.85 10.41
N LEU A 29 10.22 13.63 10.24
CA LEU A 29 9.81 12.74 9.16
C LEU A 29 8.49 12.06 9.50
N VAL A 30 7.53 12.22 8.60
CA VAL A 30 6.29 11.43 8.65
C VAL A 30 6.63 9.96 8.39
N PRO A 31 6.07 9.01 9.18
CA PRO A 31 6.29 7.59 8.97
C PRO A 31 6.03 7.17 7.52
N LEU A 32 6.84 6.24 7.02
CA LEU A 32 6.70 5.77 5.65
C LEU A 32 5.32 5.14 5.40
N SER A 33 4.74 4.46 6.38
CA SER A 33 3.38 3.89 6.30
C SER A 33 2.35 4.98 5.97
N VAL A 34 2.30 6.04 6.77
CA VAL A 34 1.38 7.17 6.59
C VAL A 34 1.54 7.82 5.22
N ARG A 35 2.78 8.03 4.77
CA ARG A 35 3.04 8.60 3.43
C ARG A 35 2.55 7.67 2.32
N ARG A 36 2.68 6.34 2.48
CA ARG A 36 2.19 5.36 1.51
C ARG A 36 0.67 5.32 1.48
N ASP A 37 0.00 5.38 2.63
CA ASP A 37 -1.46 5.40 2.69
C ASP A 37 -2.04 6.64 2.01
N ASN A 38 -1.48 7.82 2.30
CA ASN A 38 -1.87 9.07 1.64
C ASN A 38 -1.63 9.04 0.12
N PHE A 39 -0.47 8.51 -0.30
CA PHE A 39 -0.15 8.35 -1.72
C PHE A 39 -1.13 7.40 -2.40
N ASP A 40 -1.44 6.26 -1.77
CA ASP A 40 -2.32 5.24 -2.33
C ASP A 40 -3.72 5.81 -2.64
N ILE A 41 -4.28 6.62 -1.71
CA ILE A 41 -5.59 7.29 -1.88
C ILE A 41 -5.51 8.38 -2.96
N THR A 42 -4.52 9.29 -2.85
CA THR A 42 -4.34 10.40 -3.78
C THR A 42 -4.14 9.90 -5.21
N PHE A 43 -3.37 8.83 -5.38
CA PHE A 43 -3.08 8.26 -6.68
C PHE A 43 -4.34 7.68 -7.33
N ILE A 44 -5.15 6.92 -6.59
CA ILE A 44 -6.41 6.38 -7.12
C ILE A 44 -7.38 7.50 -7.51
N GLN A 45 -7.54 8.52 -6.67
CA GLN A 45 -8.42 9.65 -6.98
C GLN A 45 -8.00 10.34 -8.28
N ARG A 46 -6.71 10.68 -8.40
CA ARG A 46 -6.16 11.33 -9.59
C ARG A 46 -6.23 10.44 -10.84
N LEU A 47 -6.13 9.12 -10.68
CA LEU A 47 -6.30 8.16 -11.77
C LEU A 47 -7.75 8.13 -12.28
N ILE A 48 -8.73 8.19 -11.38
CA ILE A 48 -10.16 8.21 -11.72
C ILE A 48 -10.58 9.54 -12.33
N GLU A 49 -10.07 10.65 -11.79
CA GLU A 49 -10.31 12.01 -12.29
C GLU A 49 -9.63 12.30 -13.63
N GLY A 50 -8.85 11.35 -14.17
CA GLY A 50 -8.10 11.52 -15.42
C GLY A 50 -6.90 12.47 -15.31
N GLN A 51 -6.50 12.85 -14.10
CA GLN A 51 -5.29 13.63 -13.84
C GLN A 51 -4.02 12.80 -14.06
N VAL A 52 -4.13 11.47 -14.04
CA VAL A 52 -3.10 10.53 -14.48
C VAL A 52 -3.59 9.83 -15.74
N ASP A 53 -2.96 10.14 -16.87
CA ASP A 53 -3.27 9.50 -18.16
C ASP A 53 -2.68 8.08 -18.23
N ALA A 54 -3.40 7.13 -17.64
CA ALA A 54 -3.04 5.72 -17.62
C ALA A 54 -4.28 4.83 -17.79
N PRO A 55 -4.92 4.80 -18.98
CA PRO A 55 -6.17 4.08 -19.20
C PRO A 55 -6.04 2.58 -18.95
N ARG A 56 -4.87 2.01 -19.23
CA ARG A 56 -4.58 0.61 -18.92
C ARG A 56 -4.67 0.35 -17.42
N LEU A 57 -4.12 1.24 -16.60
CA LEU A 57 -4.14 1.09 -15.15
C LEU A 57 -5.52 1.32 -14.57
N LEU A 58 -6.27 2.29 -15.12
CA LEU A 58 -7.67 2.52 -14.77
C LEU A 58 -8.53 1.29 -15.06
N GLY A 59 -8.27 0.59 -16.18
CA GLY A 59 -8.96 -0.65 -16.54
C GLY A 59 -8.69 -1.84 -15.61
N GLU A 60 -7.61 -1.81 -14.82
CA GLU A 60 -7.32 -2.84 -13.80
C GLU A 60 -8.07 -2.59 -12.48
N LEU A 61 -8.69 -1.41 -12.30
CA LEU A 61 -9.47 -1.12 -11.09
C LEU A 61 -10.78 -1.90 -11.10
N SER A 62 -11.04 -2.62 -10.01
CA SER A 62 -12.24 -3.42 -9.82
C SER A 62 -13.34 -2.57 -9.18
N PHE A 63 -14.02 -1.74 -9.96
CA PHE A 63 -15.15 -0.95 -9.45
C PHE A 63 -16.29 -1.85 -8.99
N ARG A 64 -16.87 -1.53 -7.83
CA ARG A 64 -18.07 -2.19 -7.35
C ARG A 64 -19.28 -1.37 -7.78
N ILE A 65 -20.18 -2.02 -8.50
CA ILE A 65 -21.45 -1.40 -8.89
C ILE A 65 -22.32 -1.26 -7.64
N PRO A 66 -22.82 -0.05 -7.33
CA PRO A 66 -23.75 0.15 -6.22
C PRO A 66 -24.95 -0.79 -6.34
N SER A 67 -25.34 -1.39 -5.22
CA SER A 67 -26.52 -2.26 -5.12
C SER A 67 -27.27 -1.88 -3.85
N ASN A 68 -28.52 -2.34 -3.70
CA ASN A 68 -29.35 -2.12 -2.51
C ASN A 68 -28.85 -2.92 -1.27
N THR A 69 -27.53 -3.07 -1.12
CA THR A 69 -26.89 -3.69 0.04
C THR A 69 -26.40 -2.61 0.99
N ARG A 70 -26.29 -2.94 2.28
CA ARG A 70 -25.77 -2.00 3.31
C ARG A 70 -24.28 -1.69 3.16
N LEU A 71 -23.56 -2.46 2.34
CA LEU A 71 -22.11 -2.30 2.14
C LEU A 71 -21.85 -1.18 1.14
N GLN A 72 -21.34 -0.05 1.62
CA GLN A 72 -20.99 1.14 0.83
C GLN A 72 -19.48 1.15 0.52
N CYS A 73 -19.02 0.30 -0.39
CA CYS A 73 -17.61 0.29 -0.81
C CYS A 73 -17.49 0.51 -2.32
N ASN A 74 -16.51 1.31 -2.72
CA ASN A 74 -16.32 1.77 -4.11
C ASN A 74 -15.64 0.72 -4.98
N PHE A 75 -14.79 -0.11 -4.40
CA PHE A 75 -14.03 -1.15 -5.10
C PHE A 75 -14.38 -2.55 -4.57
N TYR A 76 -14.27 -3.54 -5.46
CA TYR A 76 -14.27 -4.95 -5.11
C TYR A 76 -12.83 -5.41 -4.82
N ILE A 77 -12.61 -5.99 -3.65
CA ILE A 77 -11.29 -6.51 -3.26
C ILE A 77 -11.27 -8.03 -3.43
N PRO A 78 -10.43 -8.59 -4.32
CA PRO A 78 -10.34 -10.03 -4.50
C PRO A 78 -9.77 -10.73 -3.27
N THR A 79 -10.17 -11.98 -3.07
CA THR A 79 -9.59 -12.83 -2.04
C THR A 79 -8.16 -13.20 -2.41
N ASN A 80 -7.22 -12.91 -1.52
CA ASN A 80 -5.79 -13.08 -1.75
C ASN A 80 -5.26 -14.27 -0.95
N LYS A 81 -4.51 -15.16 -1.61
CA LYS A 81 -3.95 -16.37 -0.97
C LYS A 81 -2.72 -16.11 -0.13
N SER A 82 -2.05 -14.96 -0.32
CA SER A 82 -0.84 -14.61 0.44
C SER A 82 -0.83 -13.13 0.85
N ASN A 83 -0.04 -12.83 1.90
CA ASN A 83 0.22 -11.45 2.30
C ASN A 83 0.93 -10.66 1.19
N PHE A 84 1.75 -11.32 0.36
CA PHE A 84 2.41 -10.68 -0.76
C PHE A 84 1.40 -10.17 -1.80
N SER A 85 0.45 -11.03 -2.22
CA SER A 85 -0.55 -10.64 -3.21
C SER A 85 -1.55 -9.62 -2.66
N ARG A 86 -1.90 -9.72 -1.36
CA ARG A 86 -2.72 -8.70 -0.66
C ARG A 86 -2.07 -7.32 -0.67
N ASN A 87 -0.74 -7.26 -0.59
CA ASN A 87 0.02 -6.01 -0.57
C ASN A 87 0.45 -5.53 -1.97
N ALA A 88 -0.05 -6.17 -3.04
CA ALA A 88 0.14 -5.68 -4.39
C ALA A 88 -0.42 -4.24 -4.50
N PRO A 89 0.25 -3.32 -5.23
CA PRO A 89 -0.06 -1.89 -5.18
C PRO A 89 -1.53 -1.55 -5.41
N LEU A 90 -2.12 -1.99 -6.53
CA LEU A 90 -3.51 -1.68 -6.86
C LEU A 90 -4.50 -2.27 -5.86
N ILE A 91 -4.28 -3.51 -5.42
CA ILE A 91 -5.13 -4.17 -4.42
C ILE A 91 -5.10 -3.41 -3.10
N ARG A 92 -3.90 -3.04 -2.65
CA ARG A 92 -3.72 -2.27 -1.42
C ARG A 92 -4.36 -0.89 -1.53
N MET A 93 -4.17 -0.20 -2.65
CA MET A 93 -4.75 1.12 -2.88
C MET A 93 -6.28 1.07 -2.88
N MET A 94 -6.90 0.12 -3.62
CA MET A 94 -8.36 -0.04 -3.63
C MET A 94 -8.90 -0.40 -2.24
N HIS A 95 -8.19 -1.24 -1.50
CA HIS A 95 -8.55 -1.59 -0.14
C HIS A 95 -8.47 -0.37 0.79
N ASN A 96 -7.40 0.44 0.69
CA ASN A 96 -7.25 1.66 1.48
C ASN A 96 -8.35 2.68 1.13
N ALA A 97 -8.67 2.86 -0.15
CA ALA A 97 -9.74 3.75 -0.60
C ALA A 97 -11.13 3.32 -0.07
N ASN A 98 -11.40 2.02 0.04
CA ASN A 98 -12.65 1.52 0.66
C ASN A 98 -12.73 1.76 2.17
N ASN A 99 -11.60 1.86 2.86
CA ASN A 99 -11.54 2.08 4.31
C ASN A 99 -11.30 3.56 4.66
N HIS A 100 -11.02 4.40 3.67
CA HIS A 100 -10.94 5.84 3.85
C HIS A 100 -12.35 6.36 4.06
N ILE A 101 -12.66 6.74 5.29
CA ILE A 101 -13.97 7.30 5.63
C ILE A 101 -13.92 8.78 5.24
N ASP A 102 -14.56 9.12 4.13
CA ASP A 102 -14.85 10.50 3.75
C ASP A 102 -16.00 10.99 4.65
N TYR A 103 -15.69 11.78 5.69
CA TYR A 103 -16.68 12.63 6.37
C TYR A 103 -16.62 14.04 5.80
#